data_AF-A0A661PTB6-F1
#
_entry.id   AF-A0A661PTB6-F1
#
_cell.length_a   1.000
_cell.length_b   1.000
_cell.length_c   1.000
_cell.angle_alpha   90.00
_cell.angle_beta   90.00
_cell.angle_gamma   90.00
#
_symmetry.space_group_name_H-M   'P 1'
#
loop_
_entity.id
_entity.type
_entity.pdbx_description
1 polymer ?
#
loop_
_entity_poly.entity_id
_entity_poly.type
_entity_poly.pdbx_seq_one_letter_code
_entity_poly.pdbx_strand_id
1 'polypeptide(L)' 'ILICDDVMTTGSTLRAAAAALKNAGANKVSAMTLARVE' A
#
# COMPACT_ATOMS: atom_id res chain seq x y z
N ILE A 1 2.02 4.07 9.29
CA ILE A 1 2.73 4.38 8.03
C ILE A 1 1.69 4.53 6.92
N LEU A 2 1.79 5.60 6.14
CA LEU A 2 0.95 5.83 4.96
C LEU A 2 1.80 5.55 3.72
N ILE A 3 1.36 4.61 2.89
CA ILE A 3 1.91 4.38 1.55
C ILE A 3 1.17 5.32 0.59
N CYS A 4 1.92 6.11 -0.16
CA CYS A 4 1.38 6.99 -1.20
C CYS A 4 1.78 6.44 -2.56
N ASP A 5 0.81 6.33 -3.46
CA ASP A 5 1.02 5.91 -4.85
C ASP A 5 0.12 6.76 -5.76
N ASP A 6 0.44 6.87 -7.04
CA ASP A 6 -0.38 7.64 -7.97
C ASP A 6 -1.62 6.83 -8.41
N VAL A 7 -1.42 5.62 -8.93
CA VAL A 7 -2.47 4.77 -9.49
C VAL A 7 -2.38 3.35 -8.97
N MET A 8 -3.48 2.83 -8.41
CA MET A 8 -3.62 1.43 -8.05
C MET A 8 -4.29 0.64 -9.16
N THR A 9 -3.64 -0.43 -9.64
CA THR A 9 -4.27 -1.45 -10.51
C THR A 9 -4.92 -2.55 -9.65
N THR A 10 -4.42 -3.78 -9.70
CA THR A 10 -4.89 -4.90 -8.86
C THR A 10 -4.58 -4.68 -7.38
N GLY A 11 -3.62 -3.81 -7.05
CA GLY A 11 -3.16 -3.55 -5.68
C GLY A 11 -2.15 -4.57 -5.15
N SER A 12 -1.60 -5.45 -6.01
CA SER A 12 -0.55 -6.40 -5.63
C SER A 12 0.68 -5.70 -5.03
N THR A 13 1.15 -4.63 -5.67
CA THR A 13 2.29 -3.82 -5.21
C THR A 13 2.05 -3.22 -3.83
N LEU A 14 0.92 -2.55 -3.62
CA LEU A 14 0.56 -1.96 -2.32
C LEU A 14 0.42 -3.01 -1.22
N ARG A 15 -0.12 -4.19 -1.53
CA ARG A 15 -0.23 -5.29 -0.56
C ARG A 15 1.13 -5.86 -0.17
N ALA A 16 2.03 -6.05 -1.13
CA ALA A 16 3.39 -6.51 -0.85
C ALA A 16 4.16 -5.51 0.02
N ALA A 17 4.07 -4.21 -0.30
CA ALA A 17 4.67 -3.14 0.51
C ALA A 17 4.07 -3.09 1.92
N ALA A 18 2.74 -3.19 2.06
CA ALA A 18 2.10 -3.20 3.36
C ALA A 18 2.53 -4.41 4.21
N ALA A 19 2.65 -5.60 3.61
CA ALA A 19 3.14 -6.78 4.30
C ALA A 19 4.59 -6.62 4.77
N ALA A 20 5.48 -6.09 3.94
CA ALA A 20 6.86 -5.82 4.31
C ALA A 20 6.95 -4.85 5.51
N LEU A 21 6.16 -3.77 5.49
CA LEU A 21 6.10 -2.80 6.60
C LEU A 21 5.54 -3.43 7.89
N LYS A 22 4.52 -4.28 7.78
CA LYS A 22 3.98 -5.02 8.92
C LYS A 22 5.01 -5.96 9.52
N ASN A 23 5.74 -6.70 8.68
CA ASN A 23 6.81 -7.59 9.13
C ASN A 23 7.97 -6.82 9.78
N ALA A 24 8.20 -5.57 9.37
CA ALA A 24 9.16 -4.66 10.01
C ALA A 24 8.65 -4.02 11.33
N GLY A 25 7.46 -4.40 11.81
CA GLY A 25 6.92 -3.95 13.11
C GLY A 25 5.95 -2.76 13.02
N ALA A 26 5.49 -2.37 11.84
CA ALA A 26 4.54 -1.27 11.72
C ALA A 26 3.18 -1.61 12.37
N ASN A 27 2.82 -0.92 13.45
CA ASN A 27 1.56 -1.15 14.15
C ASN A 27 0.32 -0.90 13.25
N LYS A 28 0.35 0.15 12.42
CA LYS A 28 -0.71 0.45 11.44
C LYS A 28 -0.11 0.86 10.10
N VAL A 29 -0.65 0.28 9.03
CA VAL A 29 -0.30 0.61 7.64
C VAL A 29 -1.58 0.90 6.88
N SER A 30 -1.60 2.01 6.14
CA SER A 30 -2.69 2.41 5.25
C SER A 30 -2.11 2.83 3.91
N ALA A 31 -2.90 2.77 2.84
CA ALA A 31 -2.51 3.21 1.51
C ALA A 31 -3.49 4.28 1.01
N MET A 32 -2.98 5.25 0.27
CA MET A 32 -3.75 6.26 -0.44
C MET A 32 -3.24 6.36 -1.86
N THR A 33 -4.14 6.31 -2.83
CA THR A 33 -3.83 6.52 -4.25
C THR A 33 -4.71 7.61 -4.84
N LEU A 34 -4.22 8.28 -5.88
CA LEU A 34 -4.99 9.30 -6.59
C LEU A 34 -6.05 8.67 -7.50
N ALA A 35 -5.74 7.52 -8.09
CA ALA A 35 -6.69 6.76 -8.91
C ALA A 35 -6.65 5.26 -8.62
N ARG A 36 -7.73 4.58 -9.04
CA ARG A 36 -7.80 3.13 -9.18
C ARG A 36 -8.26 2.81 -10.59
N VAL A 37 -7.58 1.87 -11.23
CA VAL A 37 -7.92 1.38 -12.57
C VAL A 37 -8.08 -0.14 -12.51
N GLU A 38 -9.03 -0.67 -13.28
CA GLU A 38 -9.32 -2.11 -13.38
C GLU A 38 -8.57 -2.74 -14.54
#